data_AF-A0A2X3F139-F1
#
_entry.id   AF-A0A2X3F139-F1
#
_cell.length_a   1.000
_cell.length_b   1.000
_cell.length_c   1.000
_cell.angle_alpha   90.00
_cell.angle_beta   90.00
_cell.angle_gamma   90.00
#
_symmetry.space_group_name_H-M   'P 1'
#
loop_
_entity.id
_entity.type
_entity.pdbx_description
1 polymer ?
#
loop_
_entity_poly.entity_id
_entity_poly.type
_entity_poly.pdbx_seq_one_letter_code
_entity_poly.pdbx_strand_id
1 'polypeptide(L)'
;MKLSALAVATALFSGAVFAAPLTLQTYNPQEKGLFAVNSPLVSGPHEAVLFDAQFSVKDGEKLVEMIKKNGKPLSRIVITSGDPDSILVLSRW
;
A
#
# COMPACT_ATOMS: atom_id res chain seq x y z
N MET A 1 -34.73 24.56 -29.96
CA MET A 1 -34.51 23.11 -30.18
C MET A 1 -33.03 22.71 -30.31
N LYS A 2 -32.10 23.56 -30.77
CA LYS A 2 -30.68 23.19 -30.94
C LYS A 2 -29.86 23.12 -29.63
N LEU A 3 -30.19 23.93 -28.63
CA LEU A 3 -29.51 23.94 -27.31
C LEU A 3 -29.82 22.71 -26.44
N SER A 4 -31.05 22.18 -26.53
CA SER A 4 -31.49 21.02 -25.76
C SER A 4 -30.80 19.71 -26.20
N ALA A 5 -30.49 19.58 -27.50
CA ALA A 5 -29.76 18.43 -28.03
C ALA A 5 -28.31 18.38 -27.55
N LEU A 6 -27.67 19.54 -27.38
CA LEU A 6 -26.27 19.63 -26.92
C LEU A 6 -26.14 19.27 -25.44
N ALA A 7 -27.10 19.68 -24.60
CA ALA A 7 -27.12 19.38 -23.17
C ALA A 7 -27.31 17.86 -22.89
N VAL A 8 -28.16 17.19 -23.68
CA VAL A 8 -28.36 15.73 -23.60
C VAL A 8 -27.10 14.98 -24.06
N ALA A 9 -26.41 15.48 -25.08
CA ALA A 9 -25.17 14.86 -25.56
C ALA A 9 -24.05 14.90 -24.50
N THR A 10 -23.91 15.99 -23.74
CA THR A 10 -22.90 16.07 -22.66
C THR A 10 -23.17 15.17 -21.47
N ALA A 11 -24.44 14.90 -21.13
CA ALA A 11 -24.79 14.01 -20.01
C ALA A 11 -24.42 12.54 -20.28
N LEU A 12 -24.38 12.13 -21.55
CA LEU A 12 -24.01 10.77 -21.96
C LEU A 12 -22.49 10.49 -21.85
N PHE A 13 -21.66 11.53 -21.72
CA PHE A 13 -20.20 11.38 -21.56
C PHE A 13 -19.73 11.43 -20.10
N SER A 14 -20.64 11.62 -19.14
CA SER A 14 -20.33 11.57 -17.70
C SER A 14 -20.23 10.12 -17.22
N GLY A 15 -19.23 9.38 -17.70
CA GLY A 15 -18.91 8.05 -17.21
C GLY A 15 -18.35 8.11 -15.78
N ALA A 16 -18.85 7.24 -14.88
CA ALA A 16 -18.28 7.11 -13.55
C ALA A 16 -16.85 6.53 -13.66
N VAL A 17 -15.86 7.35 -13.31
CA VAL A 17 -14.48 6.88 -13.17
C VAL A 17 -14.32 6.31 -11.76
N PHE A 18 -14.23 4.98 -11.66
CA PHE A 18 -13.90 4.32 -10.40
C PHE A 18 -12.38 4.31 -10.20
N ALA A 19 -11.95 4.46 -8.94
CA ALA A 19 -10.56 4.27 -8.59
C ALA A 19 -10.14 2.83 -8.93
N ALA A 20 -8.91 2.67 -9.41
CA ALA A 20 -8.35 1.34 -9.64
C ALA A 20 -8.33 0.54 -8.32
N PRO A 21 -8.60 -0.78 -8.36
CA PRO A 21 -8.56 -1.60 -7.17
C PRO A 21 -7.14 -1.61 -6.58
N LEU A 22 -7.07 -1.56 -5.25
CA LEU A 22 -5.81 -1.70 -4.51
C LEU A 22 -5.61 -3.15 -4.09
N THR A 23 -4.37 -3.62 -4.22
CA THR A 23 -3.97 -4.94 -3.72
C THR A 23 -3.35 -4.80 -2.34
N LEU A 24 -3.78 -5.65 -1.40
CA LEU A 24 -3.26 -5.71 -0.04
C LEU A 24 -2.48 -7.01 0.16
N GLN A 25 -1.21 -6.89 0.56
CA GLN A 25 -0.40 -8.02 0.98
C GLN A 25 0.19 -7.73 2.35
N THR A 26 -0.16 -8.53 3.37
CA THR A 26 0.29 -8.30 4.74
C THR A 26 1.37 -9.31 5.13
N TYR A 27 2.51 -8.80 5.61
CA TYR A 27 3.47 -9.61 6.34
C TYR A 27 3.09 -9.64 7.83
N ASN A 28 3.03 -10.83 8.42
CA ASN A 28 2.94 -11.00 9.86
C ASN A 28 3.72 -12.27 10.27
N PRO A 29 4.69 -12.19 11.20
CA PRO A 29 5.50 -13.34 11.59
C PRO A 29 4.76 -14.31 12.53
N GLN A 30 3.57 -13.94 13.03
CA GLN A 30 2.73 -14.68 13.96
C GLN A 30 3.57 -15.16 15.15
N GLU A 31 3.35 -16.39 15.62
CA GLU A 31 4.11 -17.01 16.72
C GLU A 31 5.59 -17.25 16.40
N LYS A 32 6.04 -17.01 15.15
CA LYS A 32 7.45 -17.19 14.74
C LYS A 32 8.29 -15.92 14.94
N GLY A 33 7.64 -14.79 15.22
CA GLY A 33 8.30 -13.50 15.49
C GLY A 33 8.35 -13.20 16.98
N LEU A 34 9.16 -12.20 17.36
CA LEU A 34 9.18 -11.70 18.74
C LEU A 34 7.87 -10.98 19.10
N PHE A 35 7.28 -10.32 18.11
CA PHE A 35 5.98 -9.66 18.17
C PHE A 35 5.19 -9.98 16.90
N ALA A 36 3.87 -10.10 17.02
CA ALA A 36 2.97 -10.36 15.89
C ALA A 36 2.63 -9.07 15.11
N VAL A 37 3.66 -8.32 14.71
CA VAL A 37 3.50 -7.03 13.99
C VAL A 37 2.96 -7.28 12.59
N ASN A 38 1.91 -6.54 12.23
CA ASN A 38 1.38 -6.51 10.87
C ASN A 38 2.09 -5.42 10.06
N SER A 39 2.59 -5.79 8.88
CA SER A 39 3.11 -4.83 7.89
C SER A 39 2.35 -4.96 6.56
N PRO A 40 1.22 -4.24 6.38
CA PRO A 40 0.49 -4.22 5.13
C PRO A 40 1.23 -3.45 4.03
N LEU A 41 1.43 -4.10 2.88
CA LEU A 41 1.85 -3.48 1.64
C LEU A 41 0.62 -3.23 0.76
N VAL A 42 0.27 -1.96 0.58
CA VAL A 42 -0.84 -1.52 -0.27
C VAL A 42 -0.27 -1.15 -1.63
N SER A 43 -0.70 -1.83 -2.69
CA SER A 43 -0.22 -1.61 -4.06
C SER A 43 -1.33 -1.10 -4.97
N GLY A 44 -1.03 -0.02 -5.70
CA GLY A 44 -1.83 0.45 -6.82
C GLY A 44 -1.24 0.05 -8.17
N PRO A 45 -1.76 0.62 -9.27
CA PRO A 45 -1.24 0.35 -10.62
C PRO A 45 0.24 0.72 -10.80
N HIS A 46 0.72 1.76 -10.12
CA HIS A 46 2.03 2.36 -10.36
C HIS A 46 3.02 2.26 -9.21
N GLU A 47 2.54 2.21 -7.97
CA GLU A 47 3.37 2.31 -6.78
C GLU A 47 2.78 1.50 -5.62
N ALA A 48 3.58 1.32 -4.57
CA ALA A 48 3.14 0.71 -3.32
C ALA A 48 3.51 1.58 -2.12
N VAL A 49 2.71 1.46 -1.07
CA VAL A 49 2.91 2.09 0.24
C VAL A 49 2.94 0.99 1.29
N LEU A 50 3.96 1.01 2.14
CA LEU A 50 4.07 0.13 3.30
C LEU A 50 3.50 0.84 4.52
N PHE A 51 2.69 0.13 5.31
CA PHE A 51 2.26 0.56 6.64
C PHE A 51 2.98 -0.29 7.68
N ASP A 52 3.69 0.38 8.59
CA ASP A 52 4.50 -0.16 9.67
C ASP A 52 5.63 -1.12 9.24
N ALA A 53 6.83 -0.91 9.77
CA ALA A 53 7.96 -1.81 9.56
C ALA A 53 7.92 -2.98 10.56
N GLN A 54 8.82 -3.94 10.38
CA GLN A 54 8.98 -5.02 11.34
C GLN A 54 9.92 -4.61 12.48
N PHE A 55 9.68 -5.17 13.67
CA PHE A 55 10.50 -4.92 14.85
C PHE A 55 11.89 -5.56 14.74
N SER A 56 11.95 -6.81 14.26
CA SER A 56 13.19 -7.58 14.21
C SER A 56 13.87 -7.44 12.84
N VAL A 57 15.21 -7.47 12.83
CA VAL A 57 15.99 -7.47 11.58
C VAL A 57 15.62 -8.66 10.69
N LYS A 58 15.45 -9.85 11.28
CA LYS A 58 15.13 -11.09 10.56
C LYS A 58 13.78 -11.01 9.84
N ASP A 59 12.78 -10.44 10.49
CA ASP A 59 11.46 -10.24 9.89
C ASP A 59 11.46 -9.07 8.91
N GLY A 60 12.27 -8.04 9.19
CA GLY A 60 12.60 -6.96 8.28
C GLY A 60 13.14 -7.43 6.93
N GLU A 61 14.11 -8.35 6.94
CA GLU A 61 14.68 -8.92 5.71
C GLU A 61 13.64 -9.69 4.88
N LYS A 62 12.75 -10.45 5.53
CA LYS A 62 11.64 -11.12 4.83
C LYS A 62 10.61 -10.13 4.28
N LEU A 63 10.37 -9.03 5.00
CA LEU A 63 9.53 -7.94 4.52
C LEU A 63 10.15 -7.25 3.29
N VAL A 64 11.49 -7.05 3.27
CA VAL A 64 12.24 -6.57 2.09
C VAL A 64 12.03 -7.50 0.91
N GLU A 65 12.16 -8.81 1.10
CA GLU A 65 11.93 -9.79 0.04
C GLU A 65 10.49 -9.73 -0.50
N MET A 66 9.50 -9.59 0.38
CA MET A 66 8.09 -9.45 -0.02
C MET A 66 7.88 -8.20 -0.88
N ILE A 67 8.44 -7.05 -0.46
CA ILE A 67 8.36 -5.79 -1.21
C ILE A 67 9.06 -5.90 -2.56
N LYS A 68 10.25 -6.50 -2.63
CA LYS A 68 10.97 -6.71 -3.89
C LYS A 68 10.19 -7.62 -4.85
N LYS A 69 9.53 -8.67 -4.35
CA LYS A 69 8.69 -9.58 -5.14
C LYS A 69 7.43 -8.89 -5.69
N ASN A 70 6.89 -7.88 -5.01
CA ASN A 70 5.76 -7.10 -5.49
C ASN A 70 6.08 -6.31 -6.78
N GLY A 71 7.35 -5.91 -6.96
CA GLY A 71 7.84 -5.30 -8.21
C GLY A 71 7.34 -3.88 -8.47
N LYS A 72 6.58 -3.27 -7.54
CA LYS A 72 6.19 -1.85 -7.62
C LYS A 72 7.23 -0.97 -6.91
N PRO A 73 7.49 0.25 -7.41
CA PRO A 73 8.20 1.27 -6.66
C PRO A 73 7.52 1.49 -5.30
N LEU A 74 8.28 1.36 -4.22
CA LEU A 74 7.83 1.72 -2.88
C LEU A 74 7.99 3.24 -2.72
N SER A 75 6.87 3.98 -2.64
CA SER A 75 6.90 5.44 -2.61
C SER A 75 6.86 6.03 -1.21
N ARG A 76 6.33 5.29 -0.23
CA ARG A 76 6.21 5.73 1.15
C ARG A 76 6.20 4.57 2.12
N ILE A 77 6.74 4.81 3.30
CA ILE A 77 6.53 4.01 4.50
C ILE A 77 5.78 4.89 5.49
N VAL A 78 4.60 4.44 5.93
CA VAL A 78 3.77 5.12 6.92
C VAL A 78 3.92 4.39 8.24
N ILE A 79 4.31 5.12 9.28
CA ILE A 79 4.34 4.61 10.66
C ILE A 79 3.06 5.08 11.34
N THR A 80 2.22 4.16 11.77
CA THR A 80 0.86 4.44 12.25
C THR A 80 0.84 4.93 13.69
N SER A 81 1.77 4.49 14.53
CA SER A 81 1.95 4.94 15.91
C SER A 81 3.44 5.11 16.26
N GLY A 82 3.72 5.90 17.30
CA GLY A 82 5.09 6.10 17.80
C GLY A 82 5.62 4.94 18.64
N ASP A 83 4.97 3.77 18.62
CA ASP A 83 5.41 2.63 19.40
C ASP A 83 6.77 2.09 18.86
N PRO A 84 7.67 1.67 19.75
CA PRO A 84 9.02 1.21 19.37
C PRO A 84 9.00 -0.08 18.54
N ASP A 85 7.84 -0.72 18.40
CA ASP A 85 7.62 -1.89 17.56
C ASP A 85 7.72 -1.59 16.06
N SER A 86 7.63 -0.31 15.65
CA SER A 86 7.41 0.10 14.26
C SER A 86 8.61 0.77 13.57
N ILE A 87 9.75 1.00 14.27
CA ILE A 87 10.81 1.91 13.78
C ILE A 87 12.18 1.28 13.51
N LEU A 88 12.47 0.08 14.03
CA LEU A 88 13.87 -0.38 14.17
C LEU A 88 14.57 -0.71 12.83
N VAL A 89 13.84 -1.07 11.78
CA VAL A 89 14.43 -1.65 10.55
C VAL A 89 14.69 -0.62 9.44
N LEU A 90 14.22 0.63 9.54
CA LEU A 90 14.34 1.63 8.47
C LEU A 90 15.79 2.04 8.14
N SER A 91 16.75 1.76 9.03
CA SER A 91 18.16 2.12 8.86
C SER A 91 18.94 1.29 7.82
N ARG A 92 18.34 0.22 7.26
CA ARG A 92 18.98 -0.68 6.26
C ARG A 92 18.28 -0.65 4.89
N TRP A 93 17.42 0.33 4.64
CA TRP A 93 16.69 0.53 3.39
C TRP A 93 17.27 1.67 2.56
#